data_AF-X1JI89-F1
#
_entry.id   AF-X1JI89-F1
#
_cell.length_a   1.000
_cell.length_b   1.000
_cell.length_c   1.000
_cell.angle_alpha   90.00
_cell.angle_beta   90.00
_cell.angle_gamma   90.00
#
_symmetry.space_group_name_H-M   'P 1'
#
loop_
_entity.id
_entity.type
_entity.pdbx_description
1 polymer ?
#
loop_
_entity_poly.entity_id
_entity_poly.type
_entity_poly.pdbx_seq_one_letter_code
_entity_poly.pdbx_strand_id
1 'polypeptide(L)'
;RRPKKAKKNVVIAKKIEEFITTGKLEYYEKLKETIPDGVVKLIDIPEVGPKTAKLLYKELGVDNIGKLEKAVKQHRIKDLLGMGKKSEDNILRGIELYKRRKERVLLGTALPLAEEIVESLRQLKETDKICFAGSLRRKKETVGDIDILVTSQKPEKIMKTFTSLPHVREILAEGPTKSSVITKDDIHIDVRVVEP
;
A
#
# COMPACT_ATOMS: atom_id res chain seq x y z
N ARG A 1 21.69 -2.31 -36.60
CA ARG A 1 21.55 -1.85 -35.20
C ARG A 1 20.27 -2.45 -34.60
N ARG A 2 20.32 -3.44 -33.70
CA ARG A 2 19.12 -3.95 -33.02
C ARG A 2 18.46 -2.81 -32.19
N PRO A 3 17.13 -2.62 -32.26
CA PRO A 3 16.47 -1.49 -31.61
C PRO A 3 16.61 -1.55 -30.08
N LYS A 4 16.78 -0.40 -29.43
CA LYS A 4 16.99 -0.25 -27.96
C LYS A 4 15.95 -1.00 -27.09
N LYS A 5 14.73 -1.23 -27.59
CA LYS A 5 13.69 -2.03 -26.92
C LYS A 5 14.06 -3.51 -26.77
N ALA A 6 14.66 -4.13 -27.80
CA ALA A 6 15.04 -5.54 -27.75
C ALA A 6 16.15 -5.82 -26.72
N LYS A 7 17.07 -4.87 -26.50
CA LYS A 7 18.13 -5.00 -25.48
C LYS A 7 17.59 -4.94 -24.04
N LYS A 8 16.55 -4.13 -23.76
CA LYS A 8 15.95 -4.04 -22.41
C LYS A 8 15.30 -5.36 -21.98
N ASN A 9 14.60 -6.03 -22.89
CA ASN A 9 13.91 -7.29 -22.59
C ASN A 9 14.90 -8.42 -22.27
N VAL A 10 16.06 -8.45 -22.93
CA VAL A 10 17.11 -9.46 -22.67
C VAL A 10 17.73 -9.29 -21.27
N VAL A 11 17.90 -8.05 -20.80
CA VAL A 11 18.47 -7.80 -19.46
C VAL A 11 17.48 -8.19 -18.36
N ILE A 12 16.20 -7.86 -18.50
CA ILE A 12 15.17 -8.24 -17.51
C ILE A 12 14.98 -9.76 -17.50
N ALA A 13 14.96 -10.42 -18.67
CA ALA A 13 14.84 -11.87 -18.76
C ALA A 13 15.97 -12.61 -18.00
N LYS A 14 17.22 -12.17 -18.17
CA LYS A 14 18.36 -12.74 -17.42
C LYS A 14 18.24 -12.56 -15.92
N LYS A 15 17.74 -11.41 -15.46
CA LYS A 15 17.51 -11.16 -14.02
C LYS A 15 16.38 -12.03 -13.46
N ILE A 16 15.33 -12.28 -14.25
CA ILE A 16 14.25 -13.19 -13.89
C ILE A 16 14.79 -14.62 -13.76
N GLU A 17 15.59 -15.08 -14.74
CA GLU A 17 16.23 -16.40 -14.73
C GLU A 17 17.15 -16.57 -13.52
N GLU A 18 18.04 -15.60 -13.26
CA GLU A 18 18.91 -15.59 -12.09
C GLU A 18 18.13 -15.72 -10.78
N PHE A 19 17.05 -14.94 -10.63
CA PHE A 19 16.21 -14.99 -9.42
C PHE A 19 15.48 -16.32 -9.26
N ILE A 20 14.98 -16.91 -10.35
CA ILE A 20 14.33 -18.22 -10.32
C ILE A 20 15.33 -19.33 -9.93
N THR A 21 16.52 -19.32 -10.51
CA THR A 21 17.53 -20.39 -10.29
C THR A 21 18.22 -20.28 -8.94
N THR A 22 18.52 -19.07 -8.49
CA THR A 22 19.37 -18.85 -7.29
C THR A 22 18.58 -18.38 -6.07
N GLY A 23 17.33 -17.94 -6.26
CA GLY A 23 16.53 -17.27 -5.23
C GLY A 23 17.04 -15.86 -4.88
N LYS A 24 18.06 -15.34 -5.58
CA LYS A 24 18.69 -14.05 -5.32
C LYS A 24 18.95 -13.29 -6.61
N LEU A 25 19.25 -12.00 -6.48
CA LEU A 25 19.65 -11.16 -7.59
C LEU A 25 20.87 -10.35 -7.16
N GLU A 26 22.06 -10.68 -7.66
CA GLU A 26 23.33 -10.06 -7.22
C GLU A 26 23.31 -8.54 -7.35
N TYR A 27 22.70 -8.04 -8.43
CA TYR A 27 22.55 -6.60 -8.64
C TYR A 27 21.74 -5.94 -7.52
N TYR A 28 20.70 -6.61 -7.02
CA TYR A 28 19.89 -6.12 -5.91
C TYR A 28 20.67 -6.18 -4.60
N GLU A 29 21.40 -7.27 -4.33
CA GLU A 29 22.22 -7.40 -3.12
C GLU A 29 23.29 -6.30 -3.04
N LYS A 30 24.04 -6.08 -4.12
CA LYS A 30 25.04 -4.99 -4.20
C LYS A 30 24.41 -3.61 -4.00
N LEU A 31 23.20 -3.38 -4.52
CA LEU A 31 22.52 -2.11 -4.34
C LEU A 31 22.05 -1.92 -2.88
N LYS A 32 21.60 -2.99 -2.24
CA LYS A 32 21.18 -2.99 -0.84
C LYS A 32 22.33 -2.61 0.11
N GLU A 33 23.57 -3.00 -0.20
CA GLU A 33 24.75 -2.59 0.58
C GLU A 33 25.04 -1.08 0.53
N THR A 34 24.61 -0.39 -0.54
CA THR A 34 24.92 1.04 -0.72
C THR A 34 23.98 2.00 0.01
N ILE A 35 22.84 1.51 0.50
CA ILE A 35 21.79 2.34 1.12
C ILE A 35 21.36 1.64 2.42
N PRO A 36 21.42 2.31 3.59
CA PRO A 36 20.95 1.71 4.83
C PRO A 36 19.49 1.25 4.72
N ASP A 37 19.19 0.04 5.19
CA ASP A 37 17.84 -0.55 5.15
C ASP A 37 16.77 0.40 5.71
N GLY A 38 17.12 1.16 6.74
CA GLY A 38 16.22 2.11 7.35
C GLY A 38 15.82 3.27 6.43
N VAL A 39 16.71 3.73 5.54
CA VAL A 39 16.40 4.74 4.50
C VAL A 39 15.44 4.16 3.47
N VAL A 40 15.61 2.90 3.09
CA VAL A 40 14.69 2.20 2.18
C VAL A 40 13.29 2.13 2.81
N LYS A 41 13.19 1.81 4.10
CA LYS A 41 11.91 1.76 4.83
C LYS A 41 11.20 3.12 4.92
N LEU A 42 11.92 4.24 4.81
CA LEU A 42 11.28 5.55 4.77
C LEU A 42 10.44 5.73 3.51
N ILE A 43 10.76 5.02 2.42
CA ILE A 43 10.02 5.08 1.15
C ILE A 43 8.60 4.48 1.31
N ASP A 44 8.42 3.60 2.30
CA ASP A 44 7.11 3.00 2.59
C ASP A 44 6.15 4.00 3.26
N ILE A 45 6.65 5.14 3.74
CA ILE A 45 5.85 6.20 4.34
C ILE A 45 5.18 6.97 3.19
N PRO A 46 3.84 7.09 3.18
CA PRO A 46 3.15 7.96 2.22
C PRO A 46 3.79 9.36 2.19
N GLU A 47 3.84 9.99 1.01
CA GLU A 47 4.50 11.29 0.79
C GLU A 47 6.05 11.30 0.86
N VAL A 48 6.70 10.20 1.29
CA VAL A 48 8.16 10.07 1.31
C VAL A 48 8.62 9.23 0.11
N GLY A 49 8.84 9.88 -1.02
CA GLY A 49 9.41 9.21 -2.20
C GLY A 49 10.93 8.96 -2.11
N PRO A 50 11.52 8.18 -3.03
CA PRO A 50 12.97 7.88 -3.03
C PRO A 50 13.87 9.12 -3.06
N LYS A 51 13.44 10.20 -3.73
CA LYS A 51 14.17 11.48 -3.75
C LYS A 51 14.15 12.16 -2.39
N THR A 52 12.99 12.20 -1.75
CA THR A 52 12.78 12.77 -0.42
C THR A 52 13.56 11.98 0.64
N ALA A 53 13.45 10.65 0.63
CA ALA A 53 14.21 9.78 1.54
C ALA A 53 15.73 10.00 1.40
N LYS A 54 16.24 10.10 0.16
CA LYS A 54 17.65 10.40 -0.10
C LYS A 54 18.06 11.78 0.43
N LEU A 55 17.24 12.80 0.23
CA LEU A 55 17.51 14.16 0.73
C LEU A 55 17.57 14.19 2.26
N LEU A 56 16.56 13.61 2.92
CA LEU A 56 16.47 13.53 4.37
C LEU A 56 17.64 12.75 4.98
N TYR A 57 18.08 11.67 4.33
CA TYR A 57 19.26 10.94 4.75
C TYR A 57 20.53 11.77 4.61
N LYS A 58 20.74 12.44 3.46
CA LYS A 58 21.95 13.22 3.20
C LYS A 58 22.08 14.47 4.07
N GLU A 59 21.01 15.25 4.19
CA GLU A 59 21.05 16.56 4.85
C GLU A 59 20.81 16.47 6.36
N LEU A 60 19.98 15.51 6.80
CA LEU A 60 19.55 15.41 8.19
C LEU A 60 19.97 14.11 8.88
N GLY A 61 20.64 13.18 8.18
CA GLY A 61 21.05 11.89 8.74
C GLY A 61 19.87 11.00 9.14
N VAL A 62 18.71 11.20 8.52
CA VAL A 62 17.49 10.45 8.83
C VAL A 62 17.53 9.10 8.13
N ASP A 63 17.69 8.05 8.92
CA ASP A 63 17.76 6.66 8.49
C ASP A 63 16.66 5.79 9.11
N ASN A 64 15.73 6.36 9.88
CA ASN A 64 14.62 5.63 10.47
C ASN A 64 13.47 6.58 10.84
N ILE A 65 12.29 6.00 11.09
CA ILE A 65 11.05 6.74 11.39
C ILE A 65 11.18 7.61 12.64
N GLY A 66 11.84 7.10 13.69
CA GLY A 66 12.02 7.87 14.92
C GLY A 66 12.85 9.14 14.71
N LYS A 67 13.92 9.07 13.90
CA LYS A 67 14.69 10.25 13.48
C LYS A 67 13.87 11.18 12.60
N LEU A 68 13.05 10.63 11.70
CA LEU A 68 12.18 11.43 10.83
C LEU A 68 11.17 12.23 11.67
N GLU A 69 10.51 11.60 12.64
CA GLU A 69 9.57 12.26 13.56
C GLU A 69 10.23 13.38 14.36
N LYS A 70 11.45 13.15 14.86
CA LYS A 70 12.22 14.19 15.54
C LYS A 70 12.50 15.36 14.60
N ALA A 71 12.91 15.10 13.36
CA ALA A 71 13.18 16.14 12.37
C ALA A 71 11.93 16.97 12.03
N VAL A 72 10.77 16.33 11.88
CA VAL A 72 9.46 17.00 11.69
C VAL A 72 9.12 17.87 12.90
N LYS A 73 9.18 17.31 14.12
CA LYS A 73 8.83 18.03 15.37
C LYS A 73 9.76 19.22 15.66
N GLN A 74 11.00 19.13 15.22
CA GLN A 74 11.99 20.21 15.33
C GLN A 74 11.90 21.20 14.18
N HIS A 75 10.94 21.04 13.26
CA HIS A 75 10.76 21.86 12.06
C HIS A 75 12.02 21.96 11.17
N ARG A 76 12.85 20.93 11.15
CA ARG A 76 14.11 20.91 10.37
C ARG A 76 13.88 20.58 8.90
N ILE A 77 12.71 20.06 8.54
CA ILE A 77 12.42 19.59 7.18
C ILE A 77 12.02 20.76 6.30
N LYS A 78 11.22 21.71 6.81
CA LYS A 78 10.78 22.89 6.05
C LYS A 78 11.93 23.79 5.57
N ASP A 79 13.10 23.71 6.22
CA ASP A 79 14.28 24.52 5.90
C ASP A 79 15.16 23.90 4.79
N LEU A 80 14.86 22.67 4.35
CA LEU A 80 15.60 22.01 3.27
C LEU A 80 15.22 22.57 1.89
N LEU A 81 16.21 22.64 1.00
CA LEU A 81 16.00 23.09 -0.38
C LEU A 81 14.99 22.20 -1.10
N GLY A 82 13.93 22.82 -1.64
CA GLY A 82 12.83 22.10 -2.31
C GLY A 82 11.78 21.52 -1.37
N MET A 83 11.93 21.75 -0.06
CA MET A 83 10.92 21.48 0.95
C MET A 83 10.34 22.80 1.48
N GLY A 84 9.22 22.68 2.21
CA GLY A 84 8.59 23.80 2.90
C GLY A 84 7.57 23.26 3.89
N LYS A 85 6.85 24.17 4.54
CA LYS A 85 5.86 23.82 5.57
C LYS A 85 4.85 22.76 5.08
N LYS A 86 4.34 22.90 3.85
CA LYS A 86 3.41 21.93 3.26
C LYS A 86 4.01 20.53 3.13
N SER A 87 5.29 20.42 2.74
CA SER A 87 5.96 19.12 2.64
C SER A 87 6.15 18.51 4.03
N GLU A 88 6.49 19.31 5.03
CA GLU A 88 6.62 18.87 6.42
C GLU A 88 5.27 18.36 6.98
N ASP A 89 4.18 19.10 6.74
CA ASP A 89 2.82 18.69 7.11
C ASP A 89 2.40 17.39 6.40
N ASN A 90 2.76 17.24 5.12
CA ASN A 90 2.52 16.01 4.35
C ASN A 90 3.29 14.82 4.93
N ILE A 91 4.56 15.01 5.26
CA ILE A 91 5.41 13.97 5.86
C ILE A 91 4.87 13.58 7.23
N LEU A 92 4.44 14.54 8.06
CA LEU A 92 3.83 14.26 9.36
C LEU A 92 2.60 13.36 9.21
N ARG A 93 1.69 13.73 8.31
CA ARG A 93 0.51 12.91 7.97
C ARG A 93 0.91 11.53 7.47
N GLY A 94 1.92 11.46 6.60
CA GLY A 94 2.45 10.20 6.10
C GLY A 94 2.94 9.27 7.21
N ILE A 95 3.66 9.81 8.20
CA ILE A 95 4.13 9.06 9.37
C ILE A 95 2.94 8.51 10.18
N GLU A 96 1.92 9.33 10.42
CA GLU A 96 0.72 8.90 11.15
C GLU A 96 0.01 7.75 10.43
N LEU A 97 -0.20 7.89 9.12
CA LEU A 97 -0.79 6.83 8.29
C LEU A 97 0.08 5.56 8.29
N TYR A 98 1.40 5.71 8.20
CA TYR A 98 2.33 4.58 8.24
C TYR A 98 2.27 3.82 9.58
N LYS A 99 2.12 4.54 10.70
CA LYS A 99 1.94 3.92 12.02
C LYS A 99 0.61 3.18 12.12
N ARG A 100 -0.47 3.81 11.67
CA ARG A 100 -1.83 3.23 11.67
C ARG A 100 -1.91 1.97 10.81
N ARG A 101 -1.21 1.92 9.67
CA ARG A 101 -1.10 0.72 8.81
C ARG A 101 -0.60 -0.54 9.53
N LYS A 102 0.08 -0.42 10.67
CA LYS A 102 0.57 -1.56 11.46
C LYS A 102 -0.39 -1.99 12.57
N GLU A 103 -1.44 -1.23 12.84
CA GLU A 103 -2.37 -1.55 13.91
C GLU A 103 -3.38 -2.58 13.41
N ARG A 104 -3.41 -3.73 14.08
CA ARG A 104 -4.45 -4.73 13.85
C ARG A 104 -5.75 -4.20 14.45
N VAL A 105 -6.84 -4.36 13.74
CA VAL A 105 -8.18 -3.94 14.17
C VAL A 105 -8.82 -5.06 15.00
N LEU A 106 -9.54 -4.73 16.07
CA LEU A 106 -10.27 -5.73 16.83
C LEU A 106 -11.39 -6.34 15.97
N LEU A 107 -11.63 -7.65 16.14
CA LEU A 107 -12.70 -8.36 15.44
C LEU A 107 -14.07 -7.66 15.60
N GLY A 108 -14.36 -7.15 16.80
CA GLY A 108 -15.61 -6.45 17.10
C GLY A 108 -15.79 -5.14 16.33
N THR A 109 -14.72 -4.54 15.83
CA THR A 109 -14.78 -3.34 14.97
C THR A 109 -14.78 -3.74 13.49
N ALA A 110 -13.96 -4.70 13.10
CA ALA A 110 -13.82 -5.11 11.70
C ALA A 110 -15.03 -5.87 11.16
N LEU A 111 -15.67 -6.73 11.97
CA LEU A 111 -16.77 -7.58 11.53
C LEU A 111 -18.03 -6.78 11.11
N PRO A 112 -18.56 -5.84 11.93
CA PRO A 112 -19.75 -5.08 11.53
C PRO A 112 -19.52 -4.28 10.24
N LEU A 113 -18.34 -3.68 10.08
CA LEU A 113 -17.98 -2.93 8.88
C LEU A 113 -17.93 -3.85 7.64
N ALA A 114 -17.32 -5.03 7.78
CA ALA A 114 -17.27 -5.99 6.68
C ALA A 114 -18.66 -6.50 6.29
N GLU A 115 -19.54 -6.74 7.26
CA GLU A 115 -20.93 -7.14 7.04
C GLU A 115 -21.71 -6.06 6.28
N GLU A 116 -21.57 -4.79 6.65
CA GLU A 116 -22.23 -3.67 5.98
C GLU A 116 -21.79 -3.51 4.51
N ILE A 117 -20.49 -3.65 4.25
CA ILE A 117 -19.93 -3.57 2.89
C ILE A 117 -20.36 -4.78 2.05
N VAL A 118 -20.29 -5.97 2.64
CA VAL A 118 -20.76 -7.20 1.98
C VAL A 118 -22.23 -7.08 1.62
N GLU A 119 -23.06 -6.54 2.52
CA GLU A 119 -24.48 -6.34 2.26
C GLU A 119 -24.70 -5.32 1.13
N SER A 120 -23.99 -4.19 1.17
CA SER A 120 -24.06 -3.16 0.12
C SER A 120 -23.72 -3.72 -1.27
N LEU A 121 -22.66 -4.54 -1.37
CA LEU A 121 -22.24 -5.15 -2.63
C LEU A 121 -23.14 -6.33 -3.04
N ARG A 122 -23.74 -7.04 -2.07
CA ARG A 122 -24.70 -8.14 -2.33
C ARG A 122 -25.96 -7.65 -3.05
N GLN A 123 -26.37 -6.41 -2.82
CA GLN A 123 -27.56 -5.82 -3.46
C GLN A 123 -27.38 -5.52 -4.96
N LEU A 124 -26.15 -5.60 -5.49
CA LEU A 124 -25.90 -5.41 -6.92
C LEU A 124 -26.36 -6.64 -7.71
N LYS A 125 -27.11 -6.42 -8.78
CA LYS A 125 -27.52 -7.50 -9.71
C LYS A 125 -26.34 -8.22 -10.37
N GLU A 126 -25.17 -7.58 -10.38
CA GLU A 126 -23.94 -8.14 -10.91
C GLU A 126 -23.20 -9.05 -9.92
N THR A 127 -23.60 -9.09 -8.65
CA THR A 127 -23.01 -9.96 -7.63
C THR A 127 -23.70 -11.31 -7.64
N ASP A 128 -22.95 -12.40 -7.87
CA ASP A 128 -23.46 -13.77 -7.75
C ASP A 128 -23.30 -14.28 -6.31
N LYS A 129 -22.05 -14.41 -5.84
CA LYS A 129 -21.70 -14.75 -4.45
C LYS A 129 -20.74 -13.72 -3.89
N ILE A 130 -20.86 -13.48 -2.60
CA ILE A 130 -19.98 -12.56 -1.87
C ILE A 130 -19.79 -13.05 -0.43
N CYS A 131 -18.54 -12.98 0.03
CA CYS A 131 -18.17 -13.23 1.42
C CYS A 131 -16.90 -12.46 1.81
N PHE A 132 -16.75 -12.18 3.11
CA PHE A 132 -15.45 -11.79 3.64
C PHE A 132 -14.55 -13.03 3.84
N ALA A 133 -13.24 -12.82 3.66
CA ALA A 133 -12.22 -13.85 3.65
C ALA A 133 -11.15 -13.56 4.72
N GLY A 134 -9.92 -14.01 4.47
CA GLY A 134 -8.77 -13.60 5.27
C GLY A 134 -8.85 -13.97 6.75
N SER A 135 -8.24 -13.11 7.57
CA SER A 135 -8.21 -13.28 9.03
C SER A 135 -9.59 -13.11 9.69
N LEU A 136 -10.46 -12.30 9.07
CA LEU A 136 -11.82 -12.05 9.52
C LEU A 136 -12.68 -13.32 9.45
N ARG A 137 -12.66 -14.06 8.33
CA ARG A 137 -13.38 -15.34 8.17
C ARG A 137 -12.97 -16.38 9.21
N ARG A 138 -11.70 -16.35 9.65
CA ARG A 138 -11.16 -17.28 10.66
C ARG A 138 -11.41 -16.80 12.10
N LYS A 139 -12.17 -15.72 12.30
CA LYS A 139 -12.48 -15.14 13.61
C LYS A 139 -11.25 -14.89 14.47
N LYS A 140 -10.15 -14.42 13.88
CA LYS A 140 -9.00 -13.98 14.67
C LYS A 140 -9.42 -12.78 15.51
N GLU A 141 -9.00 -12.75 16.78
CA GLU A 141 -9.32 -11.66 17.74
C GLU A 141 -8.95 -10.28 17.20
N THR A 142 -7.88 -10.23 16.41
CA THR A 142 -7.43 -9.06 15.68
C THR A 142 -7.35 -9.38 14.19
N VAL A 143 -7.60 -8.39 13.35
CA VAL A 143 -7.70 -8.44 11.88
C VAL A 143 -6.69 -7.45 11.30
N GLY A 144 -6.01 -7.82 10.20
CA GLY A 144 -5.11 -6.89 9.52
C GLY A 144 -5.91 -5.95 8.62
N ASP A 145 -6.25 -6.47 7.45
CA ASP A 145 -7.18 -5.93 6.48
C ASP A 145 -8.47 -6.77 6.40
N ILE A 146 -9.53 -6.15 5.89
CA ILE A 146 -10.77 -6.84 5.54
C ILE A 146 -10.64 -7.30 4.09
N ASP A 147 -10.51 -8.61 3.88
CA ASP A 147 -10.57 -9.22 2.56
C ASP A 147 -12.02 -9.55 2.20
N ILE A 148 -12.48 -9.18 1.00
CA ILE A 148 -13.78 -9.54 0.44
C ILE A 148 -13.57 -10.22 -0.91
N LEU A 149 -14.25 -11.35 -1.11
CA LEU A 149 -14.28 -12.09 -2.36
C LEU A 149 -15.68 -12.03 -2.96
N VAL A 150 -15.76 -11.73 -4.25
CA VAL A 150 -16.99 -11.62 -5.03
C VAL A 150 -16.89 -12.48 -6.29
N THR A 151 -17.93 -13.22 -6.65
CA THR A 151 -18.08 -13.81 -7.99
C THR A 151 -18.95 -12.90 -8.85
N SER A 152 -18.48 -12.57 -10.06
CA SER A 152 -19.24 -11.73 -11.01
C SER A 152 -18.71 -11.87 -12.43
N GLN A 153 -19.61 -11.83 -13.41
CA GLN A 153 -19.25 -11.66 -14.84
C GLN A 153 -19.00 -10.19 -15.22
N LYS A 154 -19.29 -9.23 -14.32
CA LYS A 154 -19.15 -7.78 -14.56
C LYS A 154 -18.32 -7.11 -13.45
N PRO A 155 -17.04 -7.45 -13.32
CA PRO A 155 -16.20 -7.04 -12.21
C PRO A 155 -16.04 -5.51 -12.10
N GLU A 156 -16.01 -4.79 -13.23
CA GLU A 156 -15.87 -3.33 -13.24
C GLU A 156 -17.00 -2.61 -12.49
N LYS A 157 -18.22 -3.14 -12.53
CA LYS A 157 -19.35 -2.55 -11.80
C LYS A 157 -19.25 -2.75 -10.29
N ILE A 158 -18.74 -3.90 -9.87
CA ILE A 158 -18.46 -4.18 -8.46
C ILE A 158 -17.37 -3.23 -7.97
N MET A 159 -16.26 -3.11 -8.72
CA MET A 159 -15.14 -2.24 -8.37
C MET A 159 -15.59 -0.78 -8.24
N LYS A 160 -16.32 -0.25 -9.22
CA LYS A 160 -16.82 1.13 -9.20
C LYS A 160 -17.75 1.40 -8.02
N THR A 161 -18.62 0.44 -7.68
CA THR A 161 -19.53 0.60 -6.54
C THR A 161 -18.75 0.59 -5.24
N PHE A 162 -17.83 -0.37 -5.08
CA PHE A 162 -16.97 -0.50 -3.91
C PHE A 162 -16.15 0.77 -3.64
N THR A 163 -15.49 1.32 -4.66
CA THR A 163 -14.67 2.53 -4.52
C THR A 163 -15.49 3.80 -4.28
N SER A 164 -16.80 3.75 -4.49
CA SER A 164 -17.74 4.87 -4.28
C SER A 164 -18.54 4.76 -2.97
N LEU A 165 -18.30 3.74 -2.13
CA LEU A 165 -19.06 3.57 -0.89
C LEU A 165 -18.82 4.73 0.10
N PRO A 166 -19.83 5.13 0.91
CA PRO A 166 -19.70 6.23 1.87
C PRO A 166 -18.59 6.05 2.91
N HIS A 167 -18.19 4.81 3.19
CA HIS A 167 -17.13 4.46 4.12
C HIS A 167 -15.74 4.79 3.58
N VAL A 168 -15.58 4.91 2.26
CA VAL A 168 -14.28 5.13 1.61
C VAL A 168 -13.79 6.55 1.87
N ARG A 169 -12.56 6.65 2.39
CA ARG A 169 -11.83 7.91 2.51
C ARG A 169 -10.80 8.07 1.39
N GLU A 170 -10.09 6.99 1.06
CA GLU A 170 -8.98 7.01 0.10
C GLU A 170 -8.96 5.71 -0.72
N ILE A 171 -8.71 5.82 -2.02
CA ILE A 171 -8.51 4.68 -2.92
C ILE A 171 -7.00 4.46 -3.07
N LEU A 172 -6.51 3.32 -2.61
CA LEU A 172 -5.08 2.96 -2.68
C LEU A 172 -4.70 2.33 -4.02
N ALA A 173 -5.60 1.50 -4.55
CA ALA A 173 -5.43 0.84 -5.83
C ALA A 173 -6.81 0.55 -6.43
N GLU A 174 -6.94 0.77 -7.73
CA GLU A 174 -8.13 0.43 -8.49
C GLU A 174 -7.71 -0.36 -9.72
N GLY A 175 -8.29 -1.55 -9.88
CA GLY A 175 -7.98 -2.46 -10.95
C GLY A 175 -9.20 -3.29 -11.36
N PRO A 176 -9.13 -3.96 -12.52
CA PRO A 176 -10.29 -4.63 -13.10
C PRO A 176 -10.84 -5.74 -12.21
N THR A 177 -9.99 -6.45 -11.45
CA THR A 177 -10.39 -7.59 -10.59
C THR A 177 -9.94 -7.45 -9.14
N LYS A 178 -9.23 -6.36 -8.79
CA LYS A 178 -8.82 -6.05 -7.43
C LYS A 178 -8.85 -4.54 -7.22
N SER A 179 -9.47 -4.10 -6.14
CA SER A 179 -9.34 -2.74 -5.62
C SER A 179 -9.09 -2.74 -4.12
N SER A 180 -8.41 -1.70 -3.65
CA SER A 180 -8.00 -1.52 -2.25
C SER A 180 -8.33 -0.10 -1.81
N VAL A 181 -8.97 0.04 -0.65
CA VAL A 181 -9.38 1.34 -0.08
C VAL A 181 -9.00 1.44 1.39
N ILE A 182 -8.96 2.68 1.90
CA ILE A 182 -8.92 3.00 3.32
C ILE A 182 -10.26 3.64 3.69
N THR A 183 -10.89 3.16 4.77
CA THR A 183 -12.12 3.74 5.28
C THR A 183 -11.88 4.99 6.13
N LYS A 184 -12.96 5.69 6.51
CA LYS A 184 -12.92 6.82 7.45
C LYS A 184 -12.33 6.45 8.81
N ASP A 185 -12.47 5.19 9.23
CA ASP A 185 -11.94 4.64 10.48
C ASP A 185 -10.52 4.06 10.31
N ASP A 186 -9.82 4.40 9.23
CA ASP A 186 -8.46 3.93 8.89
C ASP A 186 -8.34 2.41 8.68
N ILE A 187 -9.45 1.72 8.36
CA ILE A 187 -9.46 0.28 8.10
C ILE A 187 -9.17 0.02 6.62
N HIS A 188 -8.22 -0.87 6.35
CA HIS A 188 -7.89 -1.32 5.01
C HIS A 188 -8.87 -2.39 4.53
N ILE A 189 -9.39 -2.23 3.32
CA ILE A 189 -10.34 -3.18 2.72
C ILE A 189 -9.91 -3.49 1.29
N ASP A 190 -9.80 -4.79 1.02
CA ASP A 190 -9.46 -5.35 -0.28
C ASP A 190 -10.67 -6.10 -0.84
N VAL A 191 -11.12 -5.73 -2.04
CA VAL A 191 -12.12 -6.51 -2.80
C VAL A 191 -11.42 -7.21 -3.95
N ARG A 192 -11.69 -8.50 -4.11
CA ARG A 192 -11.30 -9.29 -5.28
C ARG A 192 -12.54 -9.86 -5.96
N VAL A 193 -12.59 -9.72 -7.29
CA VAL A 193 -13.63 -10.35 -8.11
C VAL A 193 -13.01 -11.49 -8.91
N VAL A 194 -13.71 -12.62 -8.94
CA VAL A 194 -13.40 -13.79 -9.76
C VAL A 194 -14.63 -14.19 -10.58
N GLU A 195 -14.42 -15.02 -11.60
CA GLU A 195 -15.52 -15.60 -12.37
C GLU A 195 -16.35 -16.58 -11.50
N PRO A 196 -17.67 -16.71 -11.73
CA PRO A 196 -18.56 -17.60 -10.97
C PRO A 196 -18.25 -19.10 -11.06
#